data_AF-A0A1G8ZIZ7-F1
#
_entry.id   AF-A0A1G8ZIZ7-F1
#
_cell.length_a   1.000
_cell.length_b   1.000
_cell.length_c   1.000
_cell.angle_alpha   90.00
_cell.angle_beta   90.00
_cell.angle_gamma   90.00
#
_symmetry.space_group_name_H-M   'P 1'
#
loop_
_entity.id
_entity.type
_entity.pdbx_description
1 polymer ?
#
loop_
_entity_poly.entity_id
_entity_poly.type
_entity_poly.pdbx_seq_one_letter_code
_entity_poly.pdbx_strand_id
1 'polypeptide(L)'
;MNRHERWERIAFYSALLLLIGYMSSLMLEFSSLQWVVTEQGKWRVESSEEPTRMGAIFLLSTLFFSVVPAFLYIPALLKVTRNEFPGWETGVSGKYAIYYFALYQMSYGVIIVLYMFFPYPWFSEQSVGGFVEGFLPQVMMFLFALLLFGNRLHDIGFVRPIKVKQLFFMVILFYLFSTFLLDSIITVPIADYFHFELDSWREEQISGEVIQAKSVSWLAGIAQVLLVGLFVPIAEETMFRGVLQTALTRRFGAILGILGSSLLFGVIHVDPVLFPPLFTMGLMLGFLRYYYGSIWAAVLFHALNNTITVLIYFFQ
;
A
#
# COMPACT_ATOMS: atom_id res chain seq x y z
N MET A 1 -22.73 6.64 29.56
CA MET A 1 -21.49 6.42 28.77
C MET A 1 -20.31 6.64 29.69
N ASN A 2 -19.53 5.60 29.96
CA ASN A 2 -18.33 5.76 30.77
C ASN A 2 -17.27 6.58 29.99
N ARG A 3 -16.26 7.12 30.70
CA ARG A 3 -15.23 7.97 30.07
C ARG A 3 -14.48 7.26 28.93
N HIS A 4 -14.32 5.94 29.02
CA HIS A 4 -13.60 5.13 28.03
C HIS A 4 -14.39 4.98 26.72
N GLU A 5 -15.67 4.59 26.79
CA GLU A 5 -16.60 4.50 25.65
C GLU A 5 -16.71 5.82 24.86
N ARG A 6 -16.57 6.96 25.55
CA ARG A 6 -16.53 8.27 24.91
C ARG A 6 -15.31 8.41 24.01
N TRP A 7 -14.13 8.08 24.52
CA TRP A 7 -12.89 8.18 23.74
C TRP A 7 -12.86 7.16 22.60
N GLU A 8 -13.39 5.96 22.80
CA GLU A 8 -13.51 4.97 21.73
C GLU A 8 -14.41 5.48 20.59
N ARG A 9 -15.58 6.07 20.91
CA ARG A 9 -16.44 6.67 19.89
C ARG A 9 -15.76 7.82 19.15
N ILE A 10 -15.08 8.70 19.88
CA ILE A 10 -14.34 9.82 19.26
C ILE A 10 -13.26 9.27 18.32
N ALA A 11 -12.47 8.28 18.76
CA ALA A 11 -11.43 7.66 17.94
C ALA A 11 -12.03 7.00 16.68
N PHE A 12 -13.13 6.26 16.83
CA PHE A 12 -13.79 5.58 15.71
C PHE A 12 -14.35 6.56 14.67
N TYR A 13 -15.13 7.57 15.08
CA TYR A 13 -15.71 8.51 14.13
C TYR A 13 -14.66 9.42 13.49
N SER A 14 -13.64 9.86 14.24
CA SER A 14 -12.53 10.62 13.64
C SER A 14 -11.70 9.76 12.67
N ALA A 15 -11.50 8.47 12.95
CA ALA A 15 -10.88 7.53 12.01
C ALA A 15 -11.70 7.32 10.74
N LEU A 16 -13.04 7.27 10.83
CA LEU A 16 -13.90 7.22 9.65
C LEU A 16 -13.79 8.49 8.80
N LEU A 17 -13.69 9.67 9.42
CA LEU A 17 -13.42 10.91 8.69
C LEU A 17 -12.05 10.89 8.02
N LEU A 18 -11.02 10.34 8.67
CA LEU A 18 -9.70 10.14 8.05
C LEU A 18 -9.78 9.18 6.86
N LEU A 19 -10.59 8.12 6.92
CA LEU A 19 -10.82 7.24 5.77
C LEU A 19 -11.47 7.97 4.59
N ILE A 20 -12.36 8.93 4.84
CA ILE A 20 -12.88 9.80 3.77
C ILE A 20 -11.75 10.61 3.16
N GLY A 21 -10.82 11.12 3.99
CA GLY A 21 -9.59 11.76 3.52
C GLY A 21 -8.73 10.85 2.63
N TYR A 22 -8.58 9.58 2.99
CA TYR A 22 -7.85 8.59 2.18
C TYR A 22 -8.53 8.30 0.86
N MET A 23 -9.87 8.17 0.84
CA MET A 23 -10.62 8.04 -0.42
C MET A 23 -10.46 9.31 -1.28
N SER A 24 -10.50 10.49 -0.66
CA SER A 24 -10.27 11.76 -1.34
C SER A 24 -8.85 11.87 -1.93
N SER A 25 -7.82 11.30 -1.27
CA SER A 25 -6.45 11.32 -1.81
C SER A 25 -6.29 10.37 -3.00
N LEU A 26 -6.97 9.22 -2.99
CA LEU A 26 -7.01 8.36 -4.18
C LEU A 26 -7.70 9.05 -5.35
N MET A 27 -8.78 9.80 -5.09
CA MET A 27 -9.44 10.59 -6.14
C MET A 27 -8.58 11.77 -6.61
N LEU A 28 -7.77 12.34 -5.74
CA LEU A 28 -6.77 13.36 -6.10
C LEU A 28 -5.75 12.78 -7.08
N GLU A 29 -5.12 11.64 -6.75
CA GLU A 29 -4.16 10.95 -7.61
C GLU A 29 -4.81 10.50 -8.93
N PHE A 30 -6.06 10.02 -8.89
CA PHE A 30 -6.77 9.66 -10.11
C PHE A 30 -7.08 10.88 -10.98
N SER A 31 -7.35 12.03 -10.37
CA SER A 31 -7.64 13.28 -11.09
C SER A 31 -6.42 13.93 -11.75
N SER A 32 -5.20 13.51 -11.39
CA SER A 32 -3.98 13.91 -12.08
C SER A 32 -3.66 13.03 -13.30
N LEU A 33 -4.44 11.99 -13.57
CA LEU A 33 -4.25 11.16 -14.76
C LEU A 33 -4.84 11.82 -16.00
N GLN A 34 -4.09 11.79 -17.09
CA GLN A 34 -4.54 12.16 -18.43
C GLN A 34 -4.72 10.93 -19.30
N TRP A 35 -5.73 10.97 -20.16
CA TRP A 35 -6.08 9.90 -21.08
C TRP A 35 -5.75 10.35 -22.49
N VAL A 36 -4.69 9.79 -23.06
CA VAL A 36 -4.17 10.16 -24.37
C VAL A 36 -4.52 9.07 -25.38
N VAL A 37 -5.02 9.46 -26.55
CA VAL A 37 -5.21 8.53 -27.66
C VAL A 37 -3.92 8.48 -28.46
N THR A 38 -3.33 7.29 -28.57
CA THR A 38 -2.06 7.09 -29.25
C THR A 38 -2.24 7.00 -30.76
N GLU A 39 -1.14 7.07 -31.51
CA GLU A 39 -1.16 6.93 -32.98
C GLU A 39 -1.78 5.59 -33.44
N GLN A 40 -1.75 4.57 -32.58
CA GLN A 40 -2.33 3.25 -32.82
C GLN A 40 -3.83 3.18 -32.47
N GLY A 41 -4.43 4.29 -32.03
CA GLY A 41 -5.83 4.36 -31.60
C GLY A 41 -6.11 3.72 -30.25
N LYS A 42 -5.08 3.45 -29.44
CA LYS A 42 -5.20 2.93 -28.07
C LYS A 42 -5.22 4.08 -27.05
N TRP A 43 -5.78 3.83 -25.88
CA TRP A 43 -5.72 4.71 -24.72
C TRP A 43 -4.43 4.47 -23.94
N ARG A 44 -3.67 5.54 -23.70
CA ARG A 44 -2.54 5.57 -22.77
C ARG A 44 -2.90 6.46 -21.60
N VAL A 45 -2.55 6.01 -20.39
CA VAL A 45 -2.77 6.74 -19.15
C VAL A 45 -1.44 7.33 -18.69
N GLU A 46 -1.36 8.65 -18.59
CA GLU A 46 -0.16 9.38 -18.20
C GLU A 46 -0.43 10.21 -16.95
N SER A 47 0.57 10.36 -16.07
CA SER A 47 0.49 11.29 -14.94
C SER A 47 0.76 12.72 -15.40
N SER A 48 -0.05 13.66 -14.96
CA SER A 48 0.09 15.10 -15.27
C SER A 48 0.27 15.92 -14.02
N GLU A 49 1.24 16.83 -14.04
CA GLU A 49 1.43 17.82 -12.97
C GLU A 49 0.48 19.03 -13.10
N GLU A 50 -0.23 19.15 -14.21
CA GLU A 50 -1.16 20.27 -14.44
C GLU A 50 -2.33 20.26 -13.44
N PRO A 51 -2.54 21.34 -12.69
CA PRO A 51 -3.60 21.40 -11.69
C PRO A 51 -4.98 21.48 -12.35
N THR A 52 -5.84 20.51 -12.02
CA THR A 52 -7.24 20.51 -12.47
C THR A 52 -8.17 21.07 -11.41
N ARG A 53 -9.35 21.58 -11.81
CA ARG A 53 -10.38 22.05 -10.85
C ARG A 53 -10.83 20.92 -9.91
N MET A 54 -10.98 19.71 -10.45
CA MET A 54 -11.33 18.53 -9.65
C MET A 54 -10.19 18.16 -8.70
N GLY A 55 -8.94 18.19 -9.16
CA GLY A 55 -7.76 18.00 -8.32
C GLY A 55 -7.70 19.00 -7.17
N ALA A 56 -7.98 20.29 -7.42
CA ALA A 56 -8.04 21.29 -6.36
C ALA A 56 -9.13 20.97 -5.31
N ILE A 57 -10.32 20.53 -5.73
CA ILE A 57 -11.40 20.11 -4.83
C ILE A 57 -10.97 18.89 -4.00
N PHE A 58 -10.40 17.87 -4.63
CA PHE A 58 -9.93 16.67 -3.94
C PHE A 58 -8.76 16.97 -3.01
N LEU A 59 -7.85 17.87 -3.36
CA LEU A 59 -6.76 18.31 -2.50
C LEU A 59 -7.30 19.01 -1.24
N LEU A 60 -8.20 19.98 -1.39
CA LEU A 60 -8.81 20.66 -0.25
C LEU A 60 -9.60 19.71 0.65
N SER A 61 -10.35 18.79 0.06
CA SER A 61 -11.07 17.73 0.76
C SER A 61 -10.10 16.81 1.52
N THR A 62 -9.04 16.34 0.87
CA THR A 62 -7.99 15.51 1.46
C THR A 62 -7.35 16.22 2.65
N LEU A 63 -6.95 17.48 2.52
CA LEU A 63 -6.38 18.27 3.61
C LEU A 63 -7.35 18.42 4.78
N PHE A 64 -8.60 18.81 4.50
CA PHE A 64 -9.62 18.99 5.53
C PHE A 64 -9.82 17.71 6.33
N PHE A 65 -10.06 16.58 5.65
CA PHE A 65 -10.33 15.29 6.28
C PHE A 65 -9.09 14.60 6.86
N SER A 66 -7.88 15.01 6.46
CA SER A 66 -6.63 14.47 7.03
C SER A 66 -6.13 15.25 8.24
N VAL A 67 -6.38 16.57 8.29
CA VAL A 67 -5.86 17.46 9.33
C VAL A 67 -6.88 17.70 10.44
N VAL A 68 -8.12 18.05 10.10
CA VAL A 68 -9.12 18.43 11.11
C VAL A 68 -9.50 17.26 12.03
N PRO A 69 -9.83 16.06 11.52
CA PRO A 69 -10.12 14.92 12.37
C PRO A 69 -8.90 14.45 13.19
N ALA A 70 -7.68 14.68 12.72
CA ALA A 70 -6.46 14.25 13.41
C ALA A 70 -6.31 14.87 14.81
N PHE A 71 -6.73 16.13 14.99
CA PHE A 71 -6.75 16.81 16.30
C PHE A 71 -7.63 16.10 17.33
N LEU A 72 -8.67 15.40 16.89
CA LEU A 72 -9.53 14.58 17.75
C LEU A 72 -9.04 13.14 17.83
N TYR A 73 -8.54 12.60 16.72
CA TYR A 73 -8.13 11.20 16.61
C TYR A 73 -6.93 10.88 17.50
N ILE A 74 -5.86 11.67 17.49
CA ILE A 74 -4.63 11.35 18.26
C ILE A 74 -4.92 11.29 19.76
N PRO A 75 -5.53 12.32 20.41
CA PRO A 75 -5.77 12.28 21.84
C PRO A 75 -6.77 11.18 22.23
N ALA A 76 -7.72 10.87 21.34
CA ALA A 76 -8.68 9.80 21.57
C ALA A 76 -8.00 8.43 21.48
N LEU A 77 -7.22 8.19 20.42
CA LEU A 77 -6.47 6.94 20.23
C LEU A 77 -5.53 6.71 21.41
N LEU A 78 -4.75 7.70 21.85
CA LEU A 78 -3.86 7.57 23.01
C LEU A 78 -4.58 7.23 24.32
N LYS A 79 -5.83 7.68 24.49
CA LYS A 79 -6.64 7.35 25.67
C LYS A 79 -7.30 5.98 25.58
N VAL A 80 -7.60 5.54 24.37
CA VAL A 80 -8.05 4.18 24.08
C VAL A 80 -6.91 3.18 24.29
N THR A 81 -5.70 3.46 23.77
CA THR A 81 -4.54 2.56 23.89
C THR A 81 -4.01 2.42 25.33
N ARG A 82 -4.08 3.49 26.14
CA ARG A 82 -3.62 3.50 27.53
C ARG A 82 -4.43 2.62 28.49
N ASN A 83 -5.69 2.34 28.19
CA ASN A 83 -6.64 1.69 29.10
C ASN A 83 -7.06 0.30 28.62
N GLU A 84 -6.19 -0.39 27.85
CA GLU A 84 -6.50 -1.55 26.98
C GLU A 84 -7.21 -1.15 25.69
N PHE A 85 -6.68 -1.59 24.54
CA PHE A 85 -7.42 -1.44 23.30
C PHE A 85 -8.72 -2.28 23.38
N PRO A 86 -9.91 -1.67 23.25
CA PRO A 86 -11.17 -2.41 23.24
C PRO A 86 -11.15 -3.49 22.14
N GLY A 87 -11.46 -4.73 22.52
CA GLY A 87 -11.42 -5.89 21.62
C GLY A 87 -10.09 -6.65 21.59
N TRP A 88 -9.17 -6.38 22.54
CA TRP A 88 -7.94 -7.15 22.78
C TRP A 88 -8.19 -8.67 22.76
N GLU A 89 -9.29 -9.10 23.37
CA GLU A 89 -9.81 -10.48 23.48
C GLU A 89 -10.22 -11.10 22.12
N THR A 90 -10.59 -10.28 21.12
CA THR A 90 -11.30 -10.73 19.91
C THR A 90 -10.40 -10.83 18.65
N GLY A 91 -9.14 -10.43 18.79
CA GLY A 91 -8.16 -10.36 17.70
C GLY A 91 -8.28 -9.11 16.81
N VAL A 92 -7.85 -9.25 15.56
CA VAL A 92 -7.82 -8.18 14.55
C VAL A 92 -9.22 -7.96 13.96
N SER A 93 -9.95 -6.99 14.49
CA SER A 93 -11.27 -6.59 13.98
C SER A 93 -11.17 -5.49 12.91
N GLY A 94 -12.29 -5.24 12.20
CA GLY A 94 -12.39 -4.14 11.24
C GLY A 94 -12.08 -2.76 11.84
N LYS A 95 -12.30 -2.55 13.15
CA LYS A 95 -11.93 -1.30 13.83
C LYS A 95 -10.42 -1.05 13.77
N TYR A 96 -9.59 -2.07 13.95
CA TYR A 96 -8.14 -1.90 13.88
C TYR A 96 -7.66 -1.63 12.45
N ALA A 97 -8.30 -2.23 11.44
CA ALA A 97 -8.04 -1.86 10.06
C ALA A 97 -8.36 -0.37 9.83
N ILE A 98 -9.53 0.10 10.28
CA ILE A 98 -9.91 1.51 10.22
C ILE A 98 -8.88 2.41 10.92
N TYR A 99 -8.45 2.06 12.13
CA TYR A 99 -7.44 2.83 12.87
C TYR A 99 -6.08 2.87 12.17
N TYR A 100 -5.68 1.76 11.56
CA TYR A 100 -4.41 1.68 10.85
C TYR A 100 -4.41 2.55 9.59
N PHE A 101 -5.43 2.43 8.74
CA PHE A 101 -5.59 3.31 7.57
C PHE A 101 -5.76 4.78 7.98
N ALA A 102 -6.44 5.06 9.09
CA ALA A 102 -6.56 6.43 9.61
C ALA A 102 -5.23 7.02 10.08
N LEU A 103 -4.37 6.24 10.74
CA LEU A 103 -3.01 6.66 11.07
C LEU A 103 -2.17 6.93 9.82
N TYR A 104 -2.27 6.05 8.82
CA TYR A 104 -1.59 6.23 7.54
C TYR A 104 -2.04 7.54 6.86
N GLN A 105 -3.34 7.76 6.72
CA GLN A 105 -3.86 8.98 6.11
C GLN A 105 -3.48 10.24 6.88
N MET A 106 -3.52 10.18 8.21
CA MET A 106 -3.07 11.29 9.05
C MET A 106 -1.61 11.65 8.76
N SER A 107 -0.72 10.64 8.69
CA SER A 107 0.69 10.88 8.37
C SER A 107 0.88 11.48 6.98
N TYR A 108 0.12 10.99 5.99
CA TYR A 108 0.12 11.54 4.63
C TYR A 108 -0.35 13.00 4.62
N GLY A 109 -1.42 13.34 5.33
CA GLY A 109 -1.89 14.71 5.47
C GLY A 109 -0.88 15.65 6.12
N VAL A 110 -0.17 15.18 7.17
CA VAL A 110 0.93 15.94 7.78
C VAL A 110 2.05 16.18 6.79
N ILE A 111 2.44 15.15 6.02
CA ILE A 111 3.48 15.25 5.00
C ILE A 111 3.09 16.29 3.94
N ILE A 112 1.87 16.23 3.40
CA ILE A 112 1.38 17.25 2.43
C ILE A 112 1.48 18.65 3.03
N VAL A 113 0.98 18.85 4.25
CA VAL A 113 1.01 20.18 4.90
C VAL A 113 2.45 20.67 5.05
N LEU A 114 3.39 19.79 5.43
CA LEU A 114 4.80 20.17 5.52
C LEU A 114 5.35 20.61 4.16
N TYR A 115 5.08 19.86 3.08
CA TYR A 115 5.51 20.25 1.73
C TYR A 115 4.85 21.53 1.21
N MET A 116 3.66 21.91 1.71
CA MET A 116 3.07 23.22 1.39
C MET A 116 3.85 24.40 1.96
N PHE A 117 4.49 24.23 3.12
CA PHE A 117 5.34 25.27 3.73
C PHE A 117 6.81 25.14 3.33
N PHE A 118 7.25 23.93 2.97
CA PHE A 118 8.61 23.60 2.58
C PHE A 118 8.56 22.83 1.25
N PRO A 119 8.42 23.52 0.11
CA PRO A 119 8.17 22.89 -1.20
C PRO A 119 9.42 22.26 -1.83
N TYR A 120 10.48 22.08 -1.05
CA TYR A 120 11.71 21.44 -1.49
C TYR A 120 11.92 20.17 -0.66
N PRO A 121 12.47 19.10 -1.27
CA PRO A 121 12.90 17.92 -0.54
C PRO A 121 13.75 18.29 0.69
N TRP A 122 13.50 17.65 1.82
CA TRP A 122 14.28 17.89 3.04
C TRP A 122 15.73 17.46 2.90
N PHE A 123 15.98 16.50 2.01
CA PHE A 123 17.29 16.02 1.65
C PHE A 123 17.51 16.16 0.14
N SER A 124 18.77 16.22 -0.29
CA SER A 124 19.09 16.17 -1.73
C SER A 124 18.57 14.86 -2.33
N GLU A 125 17.94 14.94 -3.50
CA GLU A 125 17.41 13.77 -4.24
C GLU A 125 18.48 12.70 -4.50
N GLN A 126 19.74 13.12 -4.62
CA GLN A 126 20.89 12.23 -4.84
C GLN A 126 21.59 11.84 -3.53
N SER A 127 20.88 11.89 -2.40
CA SER A 127 21.45 11.54 -1.09
C SER A 127 20.70 10.37 -0.46
N VAL A 128 21.38 9.68 0.47
CA VAL A 128 20.75 8.64 1.31
C VAL A 128 19.50 9.18 2.02
N GLY A 129 19.52 10.46 2.44
CA GLY A 129 18.37 11.12 3.05
C GLY A 129 17.18 11.25 2.10
N GLY A 130 17.42 11.62 0.84
CA GLY A 130 16.35 11.75 -0.17
C GLY A 130 15.71 10.40 -0.49
N PHE A 131 16.51 9.33 -0.54
CA PHE A 131 15.97 7.98 -0.67
C PHE A 131 15.10 7.59 0.54
N VAL A 132 15.57 7.83 1.77
CA VAL A 132 14.77 7.54 2.97
C VAL A 132 13.46 8.34 3.00
N GLU A 133 13.49 9.60 2.55
CA GLU A 133 12.32 10.47 2.40
C GLU A 133 11.29 9.87 1.44
N GLY A 134 11.71 9.27 0.32
CA GLY A 134 10.83 8.58 -0.62
C GLY A 134 10.10 7.36 -0.04
N PHE A 135 10.71 6.63 0.89
CA PHE A 135 10.10 5.47 1.57
C PHE A 135 9.37 5.82 2.86
N LEU A 136 9.24 7.10 3.20
CA LEU A 136 8.57 7.54 4.42
C LEU A 136 7.15 6.96 4.57
N PRO A 137 6.31 6.86 3.51
CA PRO A 137 4.99 6.24 3.63
C PRO A 137 5.05 4.79 4.12
N GLN A 138 5.94 3.96 3.58
CA GLN A 138 6.09 2.54 3.96
C GLN A 138 6.72 2.40 5.34
N VAL A 139 7.64 3.28 5.72
CA VAL A 139 8.14 3.37 7.09
C VAL A 139 7.01 3.67 8.06
N MET A 140 6.16 4.67 7.76
CA MET A 140 5.00 4.99 8.58
C MET A 140 4.01 3.83 8.65
N MET A 141 3.72 3.17 7.53
CA MET A 141 2.91 1.95 7.51
C MET A 141 3.46 0.92 8.52
N PHE A 142 4.73 0.57 8.44
CA PHE A 142 5.31 -0.43 9.34
C PHE A 142 5.33 0.03 10.81
N LEU A 143 5.69 1.30 11.08
CA LEU A 143 5.70 1.84 12.43
C LEU A 143 4.30 1.86 13.06
N PHE A 144 3.25 2.15 12.29
CA PHE A 144 1.88 2.10 12.81
C PHE A 144 1.41 0.66 13.06
N ALA A 145 1.88 -0.33 12.29
CA ALA A 145 1.68 -1.72 12.67
C ALA A 145 2.33 -2.05 14.01
N LEU A 146 3.57 -1.59 14.25
CA LEU A 146 4.23 -1.79 15.55
C LEU A 146 3.52 -1.04 16.69
N LEU A 147 3.02 0.16 16.44
CA LEU A 147 2.24 0.93 17.41
C LEU A 147 0.95 0.20 17.82
N LEU A 148 0.24 -0.38 16.86
CA LEU A 148 -1.04 -1.06 17.10
C LEU A 148 -0.88 -2.52 17.55
N PHE A 149 0.17 -3.21 17.11
CA PHE A 149 0.32 -4.67 17.21
C PHE A 149 1.68 -5.14 17.72
N GLY A 150 2.58 -4.27 18.20
CA GLY A 150 3.97 -4.63 18.54
C GLY A 150 4.11 -5.83 19.49
N ASN A 151 3.24 -5.94 20.50
CA ASN A 151 3.24 -7.07 21.44
C ASN A 151 2.42 -8.29 20.98
N ARG A 152 1.80 -8.20 19.79
CA ARG A 152 0.84 -9.19 19.26
C ARG A 152 0.99 -9.39 17.75
N LEU A 153 2.22 -9.29 17.23
CA LEU A 153 2.49 -9.49 15.80
C LEU A 153 2.00 -10.85 15.28
N HIS A 154 1.89 -11.85 16.15
CA HIS A 154 1.29 -13.15 15.83
C HIS A 154 -0.19 -13.05 15.38
N ASP A 155 -0.96 -12.08 15.90
CA ASP A 155 -2.38 -11.90 15.55
C ASP A 155 -2.60 -11.40 14.12
N ILE A 156 -1.61 -10.66 13.61
CA ILE A 156 -1.55 -10.23 12.22
C ILE A 156 -0.70 -11.19 11.38
N GLY A 157 -0.37 -12.38 11.90
CA GLY A 157 0.22 -13.47 11.13
C GLY A 157 1.74 -13.46 10.98
N PHE A 158 2.49 -12.68 11.78
CA PHE A 158 3.94 -12.87 11.96
C PHE A 158 4.23 -14.14 12.76
N VAL A 159 3.93 -15.28 12.16
CA VAL A 159 4.16 -16.63 12.70
C VAL A 159 4.88 -17.46 11.66
N ARG A 160 5.49 -18.58 12.05
CA ARG A 160 6.13 -19.46 11.08
C ARG A 160 5.08 -20.07 10.14
N PRO A 161 5.30 -20.06 8.81
CA PRO A 161 4.37 -20.67 7.87
C PRO A 161 4.29 -22.19 8.10
N ILE A 162 3.10 -22.74 7.98
CA ILE A 162 2.94 -24.20 7.96
C ILE A 162 3.49 -24.76 6.65
N LYS A 163 3.86 -26.05 6.60
CA LYS A 163 4.25 -26.74 5.34
C LYS A 163 5.31 -26.00 4.49
N VAL A 164 6.37 -25.49 5.12
CA VAL A 164 7.43 -24.67 4.49
C VAL A 164 7.94 -25.20 3.15
N LYS A 165 8.14 -26.51 2.99
CA LYS A 165 8.58 -27.10 1.72
C LYS A 165 7.59 -26.86 0.57
N GLN A 166 6.29 -26.98 0.85
CA GLN A 166 5.24 -26.72 -0.13
C GLN A 166 5.13 -25.22 -0.42
N LEU A 167 5.39 -24.37 0.57
CA LEU A 167 5.44 -22.92 0.38
C LEU A 167 6.47 -22.55 -0.69
N PHE A 168 7.70 -23.03 -0.58
CA PHE A 168 8.73 -22.73 -1.60
C PHE A 168 8.31 -23.19 -3.00
N PHE A 169 7.73 -24.39 -3.11
CA PHE A 169 7.20 -24.85 -4.39
C PHE A 169 6.10 -23.93 -4.94
N MET A 170 5.14 -23.52 -4.10
CA MET A 170 4.06 -22.62 -4.52
C MET A 170 4.58 -21.22 -4.88
N VAL A 171 5.56 -20.70 -4.14
CA VAL A 171 6.21 -19.41 -4.45
C VAL A 171 6.87 -19.47 -5.82
N ILE A 172 7.60 -20.55 -6.12
CA ILE A 172 8.22 -20.74 -7.44
C ILE A 172 7.14 -20.84 -8.53
N LEU A 173 6.11 -21.66 -8.32
CA LEU A 173 5.02 -21.82 -9.28
C LEU A 173 4.32 -20.48 -9.57
N PHE A 174 4.01 -19.73 -8.52
CA PHE A 174 3.38 -18.42 -8.61
C PHE A 174 4.29 -17.40 -9.29
N TYR A 175 5.59 -17.42 -8.99
CA TYR A 175 6.57 -16.59 -9.68
C TYR A 175 6.63 -16.91 -11.18
N LEU A 176 6.71 -18.19 -11.55
CA LEU A 176 6.71 -18.60 -12.96
C LEU A 176 5.39 -18.20 -13.66
N PHE A 177 4.26 -18.33 -12.99
CA PHE A 177 2.98 -17.85 -13.52
C PHE A 177 3.01 -16.33 -13.75
N SER A 178 3.41 -15.55 -12.74
CA SER A 178 3.50 -14.09 -12.83
C SER A 178 4.43 -13.63 -13.95
N THR A 179 5.58 -14.29 -14.13
CA THR A 179 6.58 -13.88 -15.12
C THR A 179 6.23 -14.30 -16.55
N PHE A 180 5.63 -15.48 -16.75
CA PHE A 180 5.47 -16.04 -18.10
C PHE A 180 4.03 -16.08 -18.60
N LEU A 181 3.04 -16.06 -17.70
CA LEU A 181 1.65 -16.35 -18.04
C LEU A 181 0.68 -15.21 -17.67
N LEU A 182 0.97 -14.43 -16.62
CA LEU A 182 0.06 -13.39 -16.16
C LEU A 182 -0.28 -12.40 -17.26
N ASP A 183 0.72 -11.91 -18.00
CA ASP A 183 0.46 -10.92 -19.04
C ASP A 183 -0.30 -11.49 -20.22
N SER A 184 0.09 -12.67 -20.70
CA SER A 184 -0.56 -13.30 -21.86
C SER A 184 -2.01 -13.75 -21.57
N ILE A 185 -2.29 -14.15 -20.32
CA ILE A 185 -3.60 -14.70 -19.93
C ILE A 185 -4.54 -13.62 -19.37
N ILE A 186 -4.00 -12.60 -18.68
CA ILE A 186 -4.80 -11.62 -17.94
C ILE A 186 -4.54 -10.20 -18.45
N THR A 187 -3.31 -9.70 -18.38
CA THR A 187 -3.00 -8.28 -18.63
C THR A 187 -3.33 -7.87 -20.06
N VAL A 188 -2.78 -8.57 -21.07
CA VAL A 188 -2.95 -8.26 -22.49
C VAL A 188 -4.41 -8.40 -22.93
N PRO A 189 -5.14 -9.51 -22.65
CA PRO A 189 -6.53 -9.62 -23.07
C PRO A 189 -7.44 -8.54 -22.48
N ILE A 190 -7.22 -8.15 -21.22
CA ILE A 190 -7.98 -7.07 -20.58
C ILE A 190 -7.62 -5.72 -21.19
N ALA A 191 -6.33 -5.44 -21.39
CA ALA A 191 -5.89 -4.22 -22.03
C ALA A 191 -6.48 -4.08 -23.44
N ASP A 192 -6.41 -5.13 -24.26
CA ASP A 192 -6.97 -5.11 -25.61
C ASP A 192 -8.50 -4.94 -25.61
N TYR A 193 -9.21 -5.55 -24.66
CA TYR A 193 -10.66 -5.37 -24.51
C TYR A 193 -11.05 -3.91 -24.23
N PHE A 194 -10.24 -3.20 -23.44
CA PHE A 194 -10.45 -1.78 -23.14
C PHE A 194 -9.67 -0.83 -24.06
N HIS A 195 -8.98 -1.37 -25.07
CA HIS A 195 -8.08 -0.64 -25.96
C HIS A 195 -6.97 0.14 -25.22
N PHE A 196 -6.43 -0.40 -24.14
CA PHE A 196 -5.28 0.18 -23.44
C PHE A 196 -3.94 -0.19 -24.08
N GLU A 197 -3.02 0.76 -24.02
CA GLU A 197 -1.60 0.50 -24.12
C GLU A 197 -1.07 0.00 -22.77
N LEU A 198 -0.01 -0.81 -22.79
CA LEU A 198 0.52 -1.46 -21.58
C LEU A 198 1.55 -0.61 -20.83
N ASP A 199 1.89 0.57 -21.36
CA ASP A 199 2.77 1.51 -20.69
C ASP A 199 2.14 1.96 -19.36
N SER A 200 2.88 1.78 -18.27
CA SER A 200 2.50 2.24 -16.93
C SER A 200 3.43 3.35 -16.49
N TRP A 201 2.84 4.52 -16.19
CA TRP A 201 3.54 5.66 -15.58
C TRP A 201 4.20 5.29 -14.25
N ARG A 202 3.61 4.32 -13.52
CA ARG A 202 4.11 3.89 -12.22
C ARG A 202 5.31 2.96 -12.33
N GLU A 203 5.32 2.07 -13.32
CA GLU A 203 6.50 1.27 -13.64
C GLU A 203 7.65 2.13 -14.17
N GLU A 204 7.35 3.15 -14.99
CA GLU A 204 8.33 4.13 -15.46
C GLU A 204 8.94 4.92 -14.29
N GLN A 205 8.12 5.37 -13.34
CA GLN A 205 8.61 6.03 -12.13
C GLN A 205 9.54 5.12 -11.31
N ILE A 206 9.11 3.88 -11.01
CA ILE A 206 9.89 2.94 -10.18
C ILE A 206 11.22 2.60 -10.88
N SER A 207 11.19 2.29 -12.18
CA SER A 207 12.41 1.98 -12.94
C SER A 207 13.35 3.19 -13.01
N GLY A 208 12.81 4.40 -13.21
CA GLY A 208 13.55 5.65 -13.19
C GLY A 208 14.25 5.91 -11.86
N GLU A 209 13.57 5.71 -10.73
CA GLU A 209 14.14 5.84 -9.38
C GLU A 209 15.30 4.86 -9.14
N VAL A 210 15.19 3.62 -9.63
CA VAL A 210 16.25 2.60 -9.52
C VAL A 210 17.47 2.99 -10.36
N ILE A 211 17.26 3.41 -11.60
CA ILE A 211 18.34 3.82 -12.52
C ILE A 211 19.04 5.08 -11.98
N GLN A 212 18.27 6.06 -11.51
CA GLN A 212 18.80 7.29 -10.91
C GLN A 212 19.64 6.98 -9.67
N ALA A 213 19.14 6.14 -8.75
CA ALA A 213 19.89 5.76 -7.55
C ALA A 213 21.23 5.10 -7.87
N LYS A 214 21.25 4.19 -8.86
CA LYS A 214 22.48 3.56 -9.36
C LYS A 214 23.47 4.59 -9.89
N SER A 215 23.00 5.62 -10.61
CA SER A 215 23.85 6.68 -11.16
C SER A 215 24.53 7.53 -10.09
N VAL A 216 23.90 7.69 -8.92
CA VAL A 216 24.48 8.38 -7.76
C VAL A 216 25.60 7.54 -7.15
N SER A 217 25.33 6.28 -6.83
CA SER A 217 26.35 5.32 -6.38
C SER A 217 25.84 3.89 -6.40
N TRP A 218 26.76 2.92 -6.46
CA TRP A 218 26.44 1.51 -6.32
C TRP A 218 25.78 1.17 -4.98
N LEU A 219 26.19 1.86 -3.90
CA LEU A 219 25.58 1.67 -2.57
C LEU A 219 24.13 2.16 -2.53
N ALA A 220 23.83 3.29 -3.19
CA ALA A 220 22.46 3.81 -3.30
C ALA A 220 21.56 2.86 -4.11
N GLY A 221 22.06 2.28 -5.20
CA GLY A 221 21.30 1.26 -5.94
C GLY A 221 21.10 -0.05 -5.15
N ILE A 222 22.08 -0.50 -4.36
CA ILE A 222 21.86 -1.63 -3.43
C ILE A 222 20.80 -1.27 -2.38
N ALA A 223 20.81 -0.04 -1.86
CA ALA A 223 19.78 0.41 -0.92
C ALA A 223 18.38 0.34 -1.56
N GLN A 224 18.23 0.71 -2.84
CA GLN A 224 16.97 0.56 -3.57
C GLN A 224 16.53 -0.90 -3.68
N VAL A 225 17.44 -1.83 -3.99
CA VAL A 225 17.13 -3.27 -4.01
C VAL A 225 16.61 -3.74 -2.65
N LEU A 226 17.22 -3.29 -1.54
CA LEU A 226 16.78 -3.68 -0.21
C LEU A 226 15.45 -3.02 0.18
N LEU A 227 15.24 -1.76 -0.17
CA LEU A 227 14.04 -1.02 0.20
C LEU A 227 12.84 -1.48 -0.64
N VAL A 228 12.91 -1.36 -1.96
CA VAL A 228 11.83 -1.76 -2.88
C VAL A 228 11.63 -3.28 -2.91
N GLY A 229 12.74 -4.03 -2.93
CA GLY A 229 12.70 -5.48 -3.05
C GLY A 229 12.30 -6.20 -1.77
N LEU A 230 12.60 -5.67 -0.59
CA LEU A 230 12.35 -6.35 0.69
C LEU A 230 11.47 -5.55 1.65
N PHE A 231 11.81 -4.30 1.93
CA PHE A 231 11.13 -3.53 2.97
C PHE A 231 9.70 -3.13 2.58
N VAL A 232 9.50 -2.64 1.35
CA VAL A 232 8.18 -2.27 0.82
C VAL A 232 7.21 -3.45 0.89
N PRO A 233 7.54 -4.66 0.38
CA PRO A 233 6.72 -5.85 0.56
C PRO A 233 6.37 -6.15 2.02
N ILE A 234 7.31 -6.02 2.96
CA ILE A 234 7.02 -6.26 4.39
C ILE A 234 5.97 -5.27 4.90
N ALA A 235 6.12 -3.98 4.59
CA ALA A 235 5.19 -2.94 5.01
C ALA A 235 3.78 -3.15 4.42
N GLU A 236 3.70 -3.39 3.11
CA GLU A 236 2.45 -3.62 2.40
C GLU A 236 1.73 -4.88 2.87
N GLU A 237 2.45 -6.00 2.95
CA GLU A 237 1.85 -7.26 3.41
C GLU A 237 1.39 -7.18 4.87
N THR A 238 2.07 -6.39 5.71
CA THR A 238 1.61 -6.13 7.08
C THR A 238 0.24 -5.44 7.10
N MET A 239 0.05 -4.41 6.28
CA MET A 239 -1.20 -3.67 6.19
C MET A 239 -2.32 -4.50 5.52
N PHE A 240 -2.04 -5.06 4.35
CA PHE A 240 -3.05 -5.73 3.53
C PHE A 240 -3.35 -7.17 3.99
N ARG A 241 -2.33 -7.98 4.27
CA ARG A 241 -2.49 -9.43 4.55
C ARG A 241 -2.53 -9.68 6.05
N GLY A 242 -1.78 -8.89 6.81
CA GLY A 242 -1.78 -8.94 8.26
C GLY A 242 -3.05 -8.35 8.86
N VAL A 243 -3.43 -7.14 8.49
CA VAL A 243 -4.54 -6.43 9.14
C VAL A 243 -5.84 -6.49 8.34
N LEU A 244 -5.85 -5.96 7.10
CA LEU A 244 -7.07 -5.81 6.30
C LEU A 244 -7.71 -7.17 5.96
N GLN A 245 -6.94 -8.09 5.37
CA GLN A 245 -7.44 -9.43 5.02
C GLN A 245 -7.89 -10.21 6.25
N THR A 246 -7.16 -10.12 7.37
CA THR A 246 -7.55 -10.79 8.62
C THR A 246 -8.89 -10.26 9.12
N ALA A 247 -9.10 -8.93 9.11
CA ALA A 247 -10.34 -8.30 9.52
C ALA A 247 -11.52 -8.70 8.60
N LEU A 248 -11.32 -8.65 7.28
CA LEU A 248 -12.33 -9.03 6.30
C LEU A 248 -12.65 -10.53 6.37
N THR A 249 -11.64 -11.39 6.52
CA THR A 249 -11.80 -12.85 6.66
C THR A 249 -12.61 -13.20 7.91
N ARG A 250 -12.34 -12.54 9.04
CA ARG A 250 -13.10 -12.72 10.28
C ARG A 250 -14.57 -12.34 10.12
N ARG A 251 -14.87 -11.31 9.31
CA ARG A 251 -16.23 -10.78 9.17
C ARG A 251 -17.03 -11.46 8.06
N PHE A 252 -16.40 -11.78 6.94
CA PHE A 252 -17.06 -12.19 5.69
C PHE A 252 -16.58 -13.56 5.18
N GLY A 253 -15.65 -14.22 5.87
CA GLY A 253 -15.07 -15.49 5.45
C GLY A 253 -13.86 -15.32 4.53
N ALA A 254 -13.13 -16.42 4.33
CA ALA A 254 -11.82 -16.42 3.66
C ALA A 254 -11.86 -15.89 2.22
N ILE A 255 -12.86 -16.31 1.43
CA ILE A 255 -12.99 -15.93 0.02
C ILE A 255 -13.17 -14.41 -0.10
N LEU A 256 -14.15 -13.84 0.60
CA LEU A 256 -14.41 -12.40 0.58
C LEU A 256 -13.28 -11.60 1.23
N GLY A 257 -12.59 -12.17 2.21
CA GLY A 257 -11.40 -11.58 2.80
C GLY A 257 -10.23 -11.44 1.83
N ILE A 258 -9.98 -12.48 1.04
CA ILE A 258 -8.97 -12.46 -0.04
C ILE A 258 -9.42 -11.46 -1.11
N LEU A 259 -10.59 -11.65 -1.71
CA LEU A 259 -11.10 -10.80 -2.79
C LEU A 259 -11.09 -9.31 -2.42
N GLY A 260 -11.60 -8.97 -1.22
CA GLY A 260 -11.68 -7.59 -0.77
C GLY A 260 -10.32 -6.95 -0.51
N SER A 261 -9.37 -7.69 0.08
CA SER A 261 -8.01 -7.19 0.29
C SER A 261 -7.25 -7.04 -1.03
N SER A 262 -7.39 -8.01 -1.96
CA SER A 262 -6.78 -7.96 -3.29
C SER A 262 -7.34 -6.82 -4.14
N LEU A 263 -8.66 -6.57 -4.08
CA LEU A 263 -9.31 -5.46 -4.77
C LEU A 263 -8.76 -4.14 -4.28
N LEU A 264 -8.74 -3.93 -2.96
CA LEU A 264 -8.19 -2.71 -2.37
C LEU A 264 -6.70 -2.56 -2.70
N PHE A 265 -5.92 -3.64 -2.66
CA PHE A 265 -4.52 -3.63 -3.07
C PHE A 265 -4.34 -3.12 -4.51
N GLY A 266 -5.12 -3.62 -5.47
CA GLY A 266 -5.04 -3.12 -6.86
C GLY A 266 -5.50 -1.68 -7.02
N VAL A 267 -6.65 -1.31 -6.43
CA VAL A 267 -7.25 0.03 -6.60
C VAL A 267 -6.37 1.15 -6.05
N ILE A 268 -5.70 0.92 -4.91
CA ILE A 268 -4.90 1.98 -4.26
C ILE A 268 -3.64 2.36 -5.03
N HIS A 269 -3.26 1.61 -6.08
CA HIS A 269 -2.13 1.96 -6.94
C HIS A 269 -2.49 3.01 -8.00
N VAL A 270 -3.80 3.28 -8.18
CA VAL A 270 -4.31 4.35 -9.05
C VAL A 270 -3.73 4.28 -10.48
N ASP A 271 -3.55 3.07 -10.97
CA ASP A 271 -3.11 2.79 -12.33
C ASP A 271 -4.08 1.78 -12.97
N PRO A 272 -4.94 2.23 -13.90
CA PRO A 272 -5.91 1.37 -14.57
C PRO A 272 -5.27 0.20 -15.34
N VAL A 273 -4.07 0.39 -15.88
CA VAL A 273 -3.35 -0.61 -16.68
C VAL A 273 -2.74 -1.67 -15.75
N LEU A 274 -2.20 -1.25 -14.61
CA LEU A 274 -1.67 -2.18 -13.59
C LEU A 274 -2.75 -2.83 -12.73
N PHE A 275 -3.99 -2.33 -12.73
CA PHE A 275 -5.03 -2.89 -11.87
C PHE A 275 -5.24 -4.41 -12.06
N PRO A 276 -5.40 -4.96 -13.29
CA PRO A 276 -5.57 -6.40 -13.47
C PRO A 276 -4.40 -7.27 -12.97
N PRO A 277 -3.11 -6.99 -13.30
CA PRO A 277 -2.00 -7.77 -12.76
C PRO A 277 -1.86 -7.59 -11.25
N LEU A 278 -2.05 -6.38 -10.70
CA LEU A 278 -1.98 -6.14 -9.25
C LEU A 278 -3.10 -6.82 -8.48
N PHE A 279 -4.33 -6.84 -9.02
CA PHE A 279 -5.44 -7.58 -8.43
C PHE A 279 -5.12 -9.07 -8.40
N THR A 280 -4.62 -9.63 -9.50
CA THR A 280 -4.26 -11.05 -9.61
C THR A 280 -3.12 -11.42 -8.66
N MET A 281 -2.06 -10.62 -8.62
CA MET A 281 -0.98 -10.72 -7.64
C MET A 281 -1.55 -10.67 -6.22
N GLY A 282 -2.48 -9.75 -5.97
CA GLY A 282 -3.17 -9.62 -4.70
C GLY A 282 -3.94 -10.87 -4.30
N LEU A 283 -4.56 -11.59 -5.24
CA LEU A 283 -5.24 -12.87 -4.98
C LEU A 283 -4.25 -13.97 -4.59
N MET A 284 -3.13 -14.04 -5.30
CA MET A 284 -2.05 -15.00 -5.04
C MET A 284 -1.45 -14.78 -3.65
N LEU A 285 -1.13 -13.54 -3.31
CA LEU A 285 -0.65 -13.15 -1.98
C LEU A 285 -1.66 -13.48 -0.88
N GLY A 286 -2.94 -13.14 -1.10
CA GLY A 286 -4.00 -13.42 -0.16
C GLY A 286 -4.23 -14.92 0.06
N PHE A 287 -4.13 -15.71 -1.01
CA PHE A 287 -4.16 -17.17 -0.95
C PHE A 287 -2.98 -17.72 -0.15
N LEU A 288 -1.74 -17.29 -0.44
CA LEU A 288 -0.55 -17.74 0.28
C LEU A 288 -0.66 -17.43 1.78
N ARG A 289 -1.08 -16.21 2.13
CA ARG A 289 -1.38 -15.84 3.53
C ARG A 289 -2.35 -16.86 4.13
N TYR A 290 -3.51 -17.04 3.50
CA TYR A 290 -4.59 -17.86 4.06
C TYR A 290 -4.19 -19.32 4.22
N TYR A 291 -3.63 -19.93 3.17
CA TYR A 291 -3.29 -21.35 3.14
C TYR A 291 -2.14 -21.70 4.08
N TYR A 292 -1.12 -20.85 4.17
CA TYR A 292 0.07 -21.10 4.99
C TYR A 292 -0.01 -20.52 6.40
N GLY A 293 -1.11 -19.82 6.73
CA GLY A 293 -1.34 -19.30 8.08
C GLY A 293 -0.34 -18.23 8.52
N SER A 294 0.46 -17.68 7.61
CA SER A 294 1.55 -16.73 7.90
C SER A 294 1.64 -15.65 6.84
N ILE A 295 1.91 -14.40 7.25
CA ILE A 295 2.20 -13.33 6.29
C ILE A 295 3.55 -13.52 5.62
N TRP A 296 4.49 -14.25 6.24
CA TRP A 296 5.79 -14.54 5.63
C TRP A 296 5.66 -15.32 4.33
N ALA A 297 4.57 -16.08 4.15
CA ALA A 297 4.27 -16.73 2.89
C ALA A 297 4.00 -15.72 1.75
N ALA A 298 3.24 -14.67 2.04
CA ALA A 298 2.96 -13.61 1.09
C ALA A 298 4.18 -12.69 0.90
N VAL A 299 4.85 -12.29 2.00
CA VAL A 299 6.09 -11.50 1.96
C VAL A 299 7.15 -12.18 1.11
N LEU A 300 7.36 -13.49 1.25
CA LEU A 300 8.37 -14.20 0.47
C LEU A 300 8.11 -14.13 -1.03
N PHE A 301 6.86 -14.31 -1.45
CA PHE A 301 6.49 -14.22 -2.86
C PHE A 301 6.56 -12.77 -3.38
N HIS A 302 6.00 -11.81 -2.64
CA HIS A 302 6.02 -10.40 -3.00
C HIS A 302 7.46 -9.87 -3.11
N ALA A 303 8.29 -10.15 -2.10
CA ALA A 303 9.68 -9.73 -2.09
C ALA A 303 10.50 -10.39 -3.20
N LEU A 304 10.25 -11.66 -3.52
CA LEU A 304 10.90 -12.31 -4.67
C LEU A 304 10.56 -11.59 -5.98
N ASN A 305 9.28 -11.29 -6.21
CA ASN A 305 8.83 -10.60 -7.42
C ASN A 305 9.48 -9.21 -7.53
N ASN A 306 9.35 -8.37 -6.49
CA ASN A 306 9.92 -7.03 -6.49
C ASN A 306 11.45 -7.05 -6.59
N THR A 307 12.13 -7.94 -5.86
CA THR A 307 13.60 -8.01 -5.89
C THR A 307 14.08 -8.34 -7.30
N ILE A 308 13.46 -9.29 -8.00
CA ILE A 308 13.89 -9.64 -9.36
C ILE A 308 13.62 -8.47 -10.32
N THR A 309 12.45 -7.84 -10.25
CA THR A 309 12.12 -6.66 -11.07
C THR A 309 13.14 -5.53 -10.87
N VAL A 310 13.46 -5.19 -9.61
CA VAL A 310 14.43 -4.14 -9.30
C VAL A 310 15.84 -4.54 -9.75
N LEU A 311 16.23 -5.81 -9.61
CA LEU A 311 17.53 -6.28 -10.11
C LEU A 311 17.62 -6.20 -11.64
N ILE A 312 16.54 -6.47 -12.36
CA ILE A 312 16.49 -6.31 -13.82
C ILE A 312 16.79 -4.85 -14.17
N TYR A 313 16.09 -3.87 -13.58
CA TYR A 313 16.36 -2.45 -13.83
C TYR A 313 17.74 -2.00 -13.35
N PHE A 314 18.22 -2.56 -12.25
CA PHE A 314 19.54 -2.25 -11.73
C PHE A 314 20.67 -2.73 -12.64
N PHE A 315 20.49 -3.82 -13.39
CA PHE A 315 21.51 -4.34 -14.32
C PHE A 315 21.31 -3.95 -15.78
N GLN A 316 20.21 -3.29 -16.12
CA GLN A 316 20.07 -2.52 -17.37
C GLN A 316 21.02 -1.31 -17.36
#